data_AF-A0A268RFY0-F1
#
_entry.id   AF-A0A268RFY0-F1
#
_cell.length_a   1.000
_cell.length_b   1.000
_cell.length_c   1.000
_cell.angle_alpha   90.00
_cell.angle_beta   90.00
_cell.angle_gamma   90.00
#
_symmetry.space_group_name_H-M   'P 1'
#
loop_
_entity.id
_entity.type
_entity.pdbx_description
1 polymer ?
#
loop_
_entity_poly.entity_id
_entity_poly.type
_entity_poly.pdbx_seq_one_letter_code
_entity_poly.pdbx_strand_id
1 'polypeptide(L)'
;PIIRNKTATVGCIYLKENSVLGMHPAACPQLFLIVDGEGWIKTAGGEQIAVQKGAVYWYEGEEHESGSYLGMTAIVIEGPGLDPQLYLKPLE
;
A
#
# COMPACT_ATOMS: atom_id res chain seq x y z
N PRO A 1 -11.80 -4.68 -12.77
CA PRO A 1 -11.94 -6.09 -12.30
C PRO A 1 -12.27 -6.08 -10.80
N ILE A 2 -13.20 -6.93 -10.34
CA ILE A 2 -13.78 -6.87 -8.97
C ILE A 2 -13.45 -8.17 -8.22
N ILE A 3 -12.97 -8.06 -6.98
CA ILE A 3 -12.80 -9.21 -6.09
C ILE A 3 -14.19 -9.67 -5.63
N ARG A 4 -14.52 -10.95 -5.85
CA ARG A 4 -15.78 -11.57 -5.42
C ARG A 4 -15.51 -12.86 -4.67
N ASN A 5 -16.30 -13.15 -3.65
CA ASN A 5 -16.24 -14.40 -2.88
C ASN A 5 -14.84 -14.70 -2.28
N LYS A 6 -14.09 -13.65 -1.93
CA LYS A 6 -12.79 -13.71 -1.24
C LYS A 6 -12.83 -12.77 -0.04
N THR A 7 -12.13 -13.15 1.02
CA THR A 7 -11.96 -12.29 2.20
C THR A 7 -10.88 -11.26 1.94
N ALA A 8 -11.17 -10.00 2.25
CA ALA A 8 -10.20 -8.91 2.32
C ALA A 8 -10.50 -8.06 3.56
N THR A 9 -9.44 -7.60 4.22
CA THR A 9 -9.52 -6.61 5.30
C THR A 9 -9.21 -5.25 4.71
N VAL A 10 -9.93 -4.23 5.17
CA VAL A 10 -9.73 -2.85 4.74
C VAL A 10 -9.41 -1.99 5.95
N GLY A 11 -8.28 -1.29 5.89
CA GLY A 11 -7.85 -0.30 6.86
C GLY A 11 -7.75 1.08 6.23
N CYS A 12 -7.90 2.13 7.05
CA CYS A 12 -7.62 3.50 6.66
C CYS A 12 -6.45 4.01 7.50
N ILE A 13 -5.44 4.56 6.84
CA ILE A 13 -4.26 5.13 7.47
C ILE A 13 -4.23 6.62 7.14
N TYR A 14 -4.20 7.42 8.20
CA TYR A 14 -3.91 8.85 8.11
C TYR A 14 -2.52 9.11 8.67
N LEU A 15 -1.60 9.49 7.79
CA LEU A 15 -0.26 9.96 8.15
C LEU A 15 -0.29 11.49 8.17
N LYS A 16 -0.08 12.09 9.34
CA LYS A 16 0.19 13.53 9.44
C LYS A 16 1.61 13.84 8.95
N GLU A 17 1.94 15.12 8.87
CA GLU A 17 3.31 15.60 8.58
C GLU A 17 4.36 14.86 9.42
N ASN A 18 5.44 14.44 8.76
CA ASN A 18 6.58 13.71 9.31
C ASN A 18 6.23 12.38 10.02
N SER A 19 5.10 11.75 9.66
CA SER A 19 4.74 10.43 10.19
C SER A 19 5.47 9.32 9.45
N VAL A 20 5.77 8.24 10.19
CA VAL A 20 6.39 7.02 9.66
C VAL A 20 5.62 5.81 10.20
N LEU A 21 5.16 4.96 9.29
CA LEU A 21 4.76 3.59 9.57
C LEU A 21 6.01 2.72 9.34
N GLY A 22 6.69 2.40 10.44
CA GLY A 22 8.02 1.79 10.43
C GLY A 22 8.09 0.45 9.70
N MET A 23 9.30 0.03 9.35
CA MET A 23 9.57 -1.22 8.64
C MET A 23 8.89 -2.45 9.28
N HIS A 24 8.12 -3.18 8.49
CA HIS A 24 7.49 -4.44 8.88
C HIS A 24 7.19 -5.32 7.65
N PRO A 25 7.04 -6.65 7.82
CA PRO A 25 6.61 -7.52 6.74
C PRO A 25 5.11 -7.35 6.47
N ALA A 26 4.71 -7.39 5.20
CA ALA A 26 3.31 -7.57 4.85
C ALA A 26 2.84 -8.97 5.30
N ALA A 27 1.81 -9.03 6.15
CA ALA A 27 1.31 -10.30 6.70
C ALA A 27 0.63 -11.19 5.63
N CYS A 28 0.19 -10.59 4.53
CA CYS A 28 -0.36 -11.25 3.34
C CYS A 28 -0.28 -10.26 2.16
N PRO A 29 -0.68 -10.64 0.93
CA PRO A 29 -0.79 -9.70 -0.18
C PRO A 29 -1.55 -8.43 0.20
N GLN A 30 -0.92 -7.27 -0.02
CA GLN A 30 -1.44 -5.99 0.44
C GLN A 30 -1.34 -4.92 -0.65
N LEU A 31 -2.41 -4.14 -0.82
CA LEU A 31 -2.45 -2.94 -1.64
C LEU A 31 -2.51 -1.70 -0.74
N PHE A 32 -1.52 -0.84 -0.87
CA PHE A 32 -1.46 0.47 -0.25
C PHE A 32 -1.92 1.53 -1.25
N LEU A 33 -3.20 1.91 -1.18
CA LEU A 33 -3.85 2.84 -2.09
C LEU A 33 -3.83 4.26 -1.51
N ILE A 34 -3.05 5.13 -2.12
CA ILE A 34 -2.92 6.52 -1.72
C ILE A 34 -4.07 7.30 -2.38
N VAL A 35 -4.95 7.86 -1.55
CA VAL A 35 -6.15 8.56 -2.01
C VAL A 35 -6.01 10.07 -1.92
N ASP A 36 -5.14 10.57 -1.04
CA ASP A 36 -4.85 11.99 -0.88
C ASP A 36 -3.46 12.26 -0.31
N GLY A 37 -2.87 13.40 -0.66
CA GLY A 37 -1.53 13.81 -0.25
C GLY A 37 -0.40 13.10 -1.00
N GLU A 38 0.80 13.16 -0.40
CA GLU A 38 2.03 12.59 -0.92
C GLU A 38 2.86 11.95 0.19
N GLY A 39 3.69 10.98 -0.17
CA GLY A 39 4.51 10.26 0.78
C GLY A 39 5.71 9.60 0.13
N TRP A 40 6.29 8.67 0.86
CA TRP A 40 7.38 7.84 0.39
C TRP A 40 7.18 6.42 0.89
N ILE A 41 7.71 5.47 0.12
CA ILE A 41 7.81 4.07 0.50
C ILE A 41 9.27 3.65 0.48
N LYS A 42 9.59 2.57 1.18
CA LYS A 42 10.93 1.98 1.17
C LYS A 42 10.83 0.49 1.46
N THR A 43 11.53 -0.32 0.68
CA THR A 43 11.74 -1.75 0.99
C THR A 43 12.99 -1.96 1.83
N ALA A 44 13.14 -3.12 2.47
CA ALA A 44 14.35 -3.46 3.20
C ALA A 44 15.61 -3.34 2.32
N GLY A 45 16.56 -2.50 2.73
CA GLY A 45 17.80 -2.23 1.98
C GLY A 45 17.64 -1.32 0.76
N GLY A 46 16.41 -0.89 0.44
CA GLY A 46 16.12 0.05 -0.65
C GLY A 46 16.28 1.52 -0.24
N GLU A 47 16.21 2.40 -1.23
CA GLU A 47 16.07 3.85 -1.01
C GLU A 47 14.60 4.24 -0.85
N GLN A 48 14.35 5.45 -0.36
CA GLN A 48 13.00 5.99 -0.35
C GLN A 48 12.56 6.36 -1.77
N ILE A 49 11.37 5.90 -2.15
CA ILE A 49 10.73 6.22 -3.42
C ILE A 49 9.53 7.10 -3.11
N ALA A 50 9.50 8.30 -3.71
CA ALA A 50 8.38 9.22 -3.57
C ALA A 50 7.12 8.67 -4.25
N VAL A 51 5.98 8.83 -3.60
CA VAL A 51 4.66 8.36 -4.07
C VAL A 51 3.59 9.42 -3.82
N GLN A 52 2.56 9.40 -4.66
CA GLN A 52 1.39 10.26 -4.58
C GLN A 52 0.13 9.41 -4.85
N LYS A 53 -0.94 10.00 -5.37
CA LYS A 53 -2.14 9.25 -5.78
C LYS A 53 -1.80 8.08 -6.70
N GLY A 54 -2.28 6.90 -6.32
CA GLY A 54 -1.95 5.64 -6.98
C GLY A 54 -1.89 4.51 -5.96
N ALA A 55 -1.37 3.37 -6.39
CA ALA A 55 -1.30 2.19 -5.54
C ALA A 55 0.10 1.58 -5.55
N VAL A 56 0.51 1.10 -4.39
CA VAL A 56 1.69 0.26 -4.21
C VAL A 56 1.22 -1.11 -3.77
N TYR A 57 1.83 -2.16 -4.31
CA TYR A 57 1.49 -3.53 -3.95
C TYR A 57 2.68 -4.20 -3.26
N TRP A 58 2.41 -4.84 -2.13
CA TRP A 58 3.37 -5.60 -1.34
C TRP A 58 3.07 -7.09 -1.45
N TYR A 59 4.12 -7.87 -1.72
CA TYR A 59 4.05 -9.32 -1.63
C TYR A 59 4.02 -9.78 -0.17
N GLU A 60 3.41 -10.93 0.10
CA GLU A 60 3.47 -11.54 1.43
C GLU A 60 4.93 -11.71 1.88
N GLY A 61 5.22 -11.27 3.11
CA GLY A 61 6.55 -11.28 3.69
C GLY A 61 7.49 -10.17 3.18
N GLU A 62 7.05 -9.30 2.26
CA GLU A 62 7.85 -8.18 1.81
C GLU A 62 7.97 -7.13 2.93
N GLU A 63 9.22 -6.91 3.38
CA GLU A 63 9.57 -5.88 4.35
C GLU A 63 9.47 -4.50 3.71
N HIS A 64 8.57 -3.68 4.23
CA HIS A 64 8.33 -2.34 3.72
C HIS A 64 8.08 -1.33 4.85
N GLU A 65 8.36 -0.07 4.54
CA GLU A 65 8.14 1.10 5.37
C GLU A 65 7.44 2.17 4.52
N SER A 66 6.57 2.95 5.15
CA SER A 66 5.94 4.10 4.48
C SER A 66 5.93 5.31 5.39
N GLY A 67 5.95 6.49 4.79
CA GLY A 67 5.90 7.72 5.55
C GLY A 67 5.43 8.88 4.70
N SER A 68 5.28 10.03 5.34
CA SER A 68 4.95 11.26 4.64
C SER A 68 5.57 12.45 5.35
N TYR A 69 6.12 13.37 4.57
CA TYR A 69 6.62 14.65 5.06
C TYR A 69 5.50 15.69 5.15
N LEU A 70 4.57 15.72 4.18
CA LEU A 70 3.51 16.73 4.06
C LEU A 70 2.10 16.22 4.47
N GLY A 71 2.00 14.96 4.87
CA GLY A 71 0.74 14.28 5.16
C GLY A 71 0.20 13.48 3.96
N MET A 72 -0.46 12.37 4.29
CA MET A 72 -1.04 11.44 3.31
C MET A 72 -2.19 10.64 3.94
N THR A 73 -3.23 10.38 3.15
CA THR A 73 -4.27 9.39 3.49
C THR A 73 -4.17 8.21 2.54
N ALA A 74 -4.10 7.00 3.11
CA ALA A 74 -4.05 5.76 2.36
C ALA A 74 -5.10 4.76 2.86
N ILE A 75 -5.62 3.96 1.93
CA ILE A 75 -6.44 2.79 2.22
C ILE A 75 -5.56 1.56 2.05
N VAL A 76 -5.52 0.72 3.08
CA VAL A 76 -4.87 -0.58 3.03
C VAL A 76 -5.93 -1.62 2.71
N ILE A 77 -5.71 -2.42 1.67
CA ILE A 77 -6.55 -3.56 1.33
C ILE A 77 -5.66 -4.78 1.34
N GLU A 78 -5.94 -5.75 2.20
CA GLU A 78 -5.09 -6.94 2.34
C GLU A 78 -5.91 -8.24 2.39
N GLY A 79 -5.33 -9.29 1.83
CA GLY A 79 -5.91 -10.64 1.90
C GLY A 79 -5.26 -11.61 0.92
N PRO A 80 -5.31 -12.92 1.20
CA PRO A 80 -4.61 -13.95 0.42
C PRO A 80 -5.12 -14.11 -1.02
N GLY A 81 -6.29 -13.54 -1.35
CA GLY A 81 -6.87 -13.58 -2.69
C GLY A 81 -6.55 -12.37 -3.56
N LEU A 82 -5.73 -11.42 -3.07
CA LEU A 82 -5.38 -10.20 -3.77
C LEU A 82 -4.26 -10.49 -4.77
N ASP A 83 -4.53 -10.25 -6.05
CA ASP A 83 -3.61 -10.46 -7.16
C ASP A 83 -3.68 -9.23 -8.10
N PRO A 84 -2.61 -8.42 -8.17
CA PRO A 84 -2.62 -7.19 -8.97
C PRO A 84 -2.77 -7.50 -10.46
N GLN A 85 -2.31 -8.67 -10.93
CA GLN A 85 -2.48 -9.07 -12.32
C GLN A 85 -3.94 -9.37 -12.64
N LEU A 86 -4.77 -9.76 -11.67
CA LEU A 86 -6.21 -9.97 -11.91
C LEU A 86 -7.02 -8.69 -11.74
N TYR A 87 -6.63 -7.80 -10.81
CA TYR A 87 -7.46 -6.69 -10.36
C TYR A 87 -6.96 -5.28 -10.72
N LEU A 88 -5.72 -5.12 -11.17
CA LEU A 88 -5.16 -3.83 -11.60
C LEU A 88 -4.78 -3.82 -13.08
N LYS A 89 -5.35 -4.73 -13.89
CA LYS A 89 -5.21 -4.65 -15.34
C LYS A 89 -5.78 -3.31 -15.84
N PRO A 90 -5.06 -2.60 -16.72
CA PRO A 90 -5.63 -1.51 -17.50
C PRO A 90 -6.92 -1.98 -18.17
N LEU A 91 -7.95 -1.13 -18.15
CA LEU A 91 -9.12 -1.36 -18.98
C LEU A 91 -8.75 -0.93 -20.41
N GLU A 92 -8.91 -1.85 -21.35
CA GLU A 92 -8.92 -1.53 -22.79
C GLU A 92 -10.28 -0.97 -23.20
#